data_AF-A0A7Y9T4R2-F1
#
_entry.id   AF-A0A7Y9T4R2-F1
#
_cell.length_a   1.000
_cell.length_b   1.000
_cell.length_c   1.000
_cell.angle_alpha   90.00
_cell.angle_beta   90.00
_cell.angle_gamma   90.00
#
_symmetry.space_group_name_H-M   'P 1'
#
loop_
_entity.id
_entity.type
_entity.pdbx_description
1 polymer ?
#
loop_
_entity_poly.entity_id
_entity_poly.type
_entity_poly.pdbx_seq_one_letter_code
_entity_poly.pdbx_strand_id
1 'polypeptide(L)' 'MPFPIKVCAICSEEFELKPDKPGFANRCPECSAEESSDPVTKPHMDAVDRKIQTEANAARRQAMRELLYRKDS' A
#
# COMPACT_ATOMS: atom_id res chain seq x y z
N MET A 1 18.12 -24.16 -5.39
CA MET A 1 16.92 -24.68 -4.69
C MET A 1 15.72 -24.28 -5.54
N PRO A 2 14.76 -25.18 -5.80
CA PRO A 2 13.57 -24.81 -6.58
C PRO A 2 12.77 -23.75 -5.81
N PHE A 3 12.31 -22.71 -6.52
CA PHE A 3 11.42 -21.70 -5.96
C PHE A 3 10.01 -22.28 -5.79
N PRO A 4 9.23 -21.82 -4.80
CA PRO A 4 7.84 -22.23 -4.66
C PRO A 4 7.03 -21.79 -5.89
N ILE A 5 6.35 -22.74 -6.53
CA ILE A 5 5.44 -22.50 -7.65
C ILE A 5 4.09 -22.06 -7.07
N LYS A 6 3.54 -20.95 -7.59
CA LYS A 6 2.21 -20.46 -7.26
C LYS A 6 1.38 -20.27 -8.52
N VAL A 7 0.06 -20.27 -8.35
CA VAL A 7 -0.90 -19.97 -9.42
C VAL A 7 -1.27 -18.50 -9.34
N CYS A 8 -1.23 -17.79 -10.48
CA CYS A 8 -1.66 -16.41 -10.56
C CYS A 8 -3.18 -16.29 -10.41
N ALA A 9 -3.67 -15.36 -9.59
CA ALA A 9 -5.10 -15.12 -9.42
C ALA A 9 -5.78 -14.44 -10.64
N ILE A 10 -5.01 -13.93 -11.61
CA ILE A 10 -5.52 -13.16 -12.75
C ILE A 10 -5.53 -14.03 -14.03
N CYS A 11 -4.38 -14.57 -14.42
CA CYS A 11 -4.25 -15.38 -15.65
C CYS A 11 -4.29 -16.90 -15.39
N SER A 12 -4.37 -17.35 -14.13
CA SER A 12 -4.36 -18.78 -13.75
C SER A 12 -3.12 -19.58 -14.18
N GLU A 13 -2.02 -18.91 -14.54
CA GLU A 13 -0.75 -19.54 -14.91
C GLU A 13 0.11 -19.87 -13.69
N GLU A 14 0.91 -20.93 -13.80
CA GLU A 14 1.92 -21.32 -12.82
C GLU A 14 3.18 -20.47 -12.97
N PHE A 15 3.67 -19.90 -11.87
CA PHE A 15 4.89 -19.08 -11.87
C PHE A 15 5.77 -19.31 -10.64
N GLU A 16 7.07 -19.05 -10.79
CA GLU A 16 8.04 -19.15 -9.72
C GLU A 16 8.04 -17.87 -8.86
N LEU A 17 7.76 -18.01 -7.56
CA LEU A 17 7.80 -16.89 -6.61
C LEU A 17 9.23 -16.69 -6.08
N LYS A 18 9.90 -15.63 -6.54
CA LYS A 18 11.22 -15.22 -6.00
C LYS A 18 11.07 -14.52 -4.64
N PRO A 19 11.90 -14.86 -3.63
CA PRO A 19 11.77 -14.34 -2.26
C PRO A 19 12.09 -12.85 -2.12
N ASP A 20 12.83 -12.26 -3.06
CA ASP A 20 13.31 -10.87 -2.97
C ASP A 20 12.23 -9.81 -3.25
N LYS A 21 10.99 -10.22 -3.60
CA LYS A 21 9.90 -9.29 -3.92
C LYS A 21 8.59 -9.68 -3.19
N PRO A 22 8.29 -9.11 -2.01
CA PRO A 22 7.12 -9.47 -1.20
C PRO A 22 5.76 -9.12 -1.85
N GLY A 23 5.73 -8.34 -2.93
CA GLY A 23 4.51 -7.92 -3.62
C GLY A 23 3.84 -8.98 -4.51
N PHE A 24 4.53 -10.06 -4.90
CA PHE A 24 4.05 -11.02 -5.90
C PHE A 24 3.29 -12.21 -5.27
N ALA A 25 2.80 -12.08 -4.04
CA ALA A 25 2.26 -13.22 -3.29
C ALA A 25 1.11 -13.97 -4.00
N ASN A 26 0.36 -13.28 -4.89
CA ASN A 26 -0.80 -13.80 -5.62
C ASN A 26 -0.83 -13.45 -7.12
N ARG A 27 0.16 -12.74 -7.66
CA ARG A 27 0.17 -12.24 -9.05
C ARG A 27 1.48 -12.63 -9.74
N CYS A 28 1.39 -13.11 -10.97
CA CYS A 28 2.55 -13.40 -11.81
C CYS A 28 3.27 -12.08 -12.20
N PRO A 29 4.55 -12.16 -12.62
CA PRO A 29 5.31 -10.99 -13.05
C PRO A 29 4.64 -10.20 -14.18
N GLU A 30 3.97 -10.86 -15.13
CA GLU A 30 3.27 -10.20 -16.24
C GLU A 30 2.11 -9.34 -15.73
N CYS A 31 1.16 -9.92 -14.98
CA CYS A 31 0.01 -9.18 -14.47
C CYS A 31 0.37 -8.10 -13.44
N SER A 32 1.48 -8.26 -12.71
CA SER A 32 1.94 -7.22 -11.78
C SER A 32 2.83 -6.18 -12.45
N ALA A 33 3.43 -6.44 -13.61
CA ALA A 33 4.19 -5.44 -14.36
C ALA A 33 3.26 -4.30 -14.82
N GLU A 34 2.04 -4.63 -15.20
CA GLU A 34 1.02 -3.65 -15.60
C GLU A 34 0.68 -2.67 -14.45
N GLU A 35 0.47 -3.17 -13.23
CA GLU A 35 0.20 -2.33 -12.05
C GLU A 35 1.45 -1.70 -11.41
N SER A 36 2.64 -2.32 -11.55
CA SER A 36 3.88 -1.80 -10.95
C SER A 36 4.62 -0.79 -11.84
N SER A 37 4.07 -0.50 -13.01
CA SER A 37 4.54 0.58 -13.89
C SER A 37 4.15 1.97 -13.40
N ASP A 38 3.35 2.09 -12.34
CA ASP A 38 3.32 3.29 -11.51
C ASP A 38 4.50 3.22 -10.54
N PRO A 39 5.64 3.90 -10.81
CA PRO A 39 6.49 4.27 -9.70
C PRO A 39 5.56 4.94 -8.69
N VAL A 40 5.62 4.50 -7.43
CA VAL A 40 5.16 5.31 -6.31
C VAL A 40 6.10 6.52 -6.27
N THR A 41 5.92 7.39 -7.26
CA THR A 41 6.34 8.76 -7.29
C THR A 41 5.52 9.31 -6.16
N LYS A 42 6.08 9.29 -4.95
CA LYS A 42 5.62 10.17 -3.89
C LYS A 42 5.58 11.51 -4.60
N PRO A 43 4.40 12.11 -4.86
CA PRO A 43 4.37 13.42 -5.49
C PRO A 43 5.30 14.28 -4.64
N HIS A 44 6.23 14.98 -5.27
CA HIS A 44 7.20 15.79 -4.56
C HIS A 44 6.42 16.91 -3.87
N MET A 45 5.87 16.63 -2.68
CA MET A 45 4.94 17.52 -2.00
C MET A 45 5.76 18.66 -1.41
N ASP A 46 5.40 19.87 -1.84
CA ASP A 46 6.00 21.09 -1.35
C ASP A 46 5.84 21.20 0.18
N ALA A 47 6.75 21.92 0.81
CA ALA A 47 6.79 22.06 2.27
C ALA A 47 5.48 22.66 2.82
N VAL A 48 4.77 23.45 2.01
CA VAL A 48 3.46 24.02 2.33
C VAL A 48 2.39 22.94 2.38
N ASP A 49 2.30 22.08 1.37
CA ASP A 49 1.33 20.98 1.35
C ASP A 49 1.53 20.00 2.49
N ARG A 50 2.79 19.72 2.84
CA ARG A 50 3.11 18.89 4.01
C ARG A 50 2.60 19.51 5.31
N LYS A 51 2.75 20.81 5.51
CA LYS A 51 2.24 21.50 6.71
C LYS A 51 0.72 21.45 6.78
N ILE A 52 0.04 21.76 5.67
CA ILE A 52 -1.43 21.72 5.59
C ILE A 52 -1.95 20.31 5.91
N GLN A 53 -1.32 19.27 5.36
CA GLN A 53 -1.71 17.88 5.67
C GLN A 53 -1.43 17.50 7.13
N THR A 54 -0.32 17.95 7.72
CA THR A 54 -0.03 17.66 9.14
C THR A 54 -1.04 18.31 10.08
N GLU A 55 -1.46 19.55 9.79
CA GLU A 55 -2.46 20.28 10.58
C GLU A 55 -3.84 19.63 10.45
N ALA A 56 -4.26 19.29 9.23
CA ALA A 56 -5.53 18.60 8.98
C ALA A 56 -5.57 17.20 9.65
N ASN A 57 -4.44 16.48 9.62
CA ASN A 57 -4.33 15.18 10.30
C ASN A 57 -4.34 15.32 11.82
N ALA A 58 -3.75 16.38 12.38
CA ALA A 58 -3.81 16.66 13.81
C ALA A 58 -5.25 16.94 14.29
N ALA A 59 -6.00 17.77 13.55
CA ALA A 59 -7.41 18.04 13.84
C ALA A 59 -8.26 16.77 13.78
N ARG A 60 -8.03 15.90 12.79
CA ARG A 60 -8.73 14.61 12.66
C ARG A 60 -8.44 13.68 13.84
N ARG A 61 -7.18 13.56 14.26
CA ARG A 61 -6.78 12.75 15.41
C ARG A 61 -7.39 13.27 16.70
N GLN A 62 -7.46 14.58 16.89
CA GLN A 62 -8.08 15.20 18.06
C GLN A 62 -9.59 14.94 18.10
N ALA A 63 -10.29 15.12 16.98
CA ALA A 63 -11.73 14.81 16.88
C ALA A 63 -12.02 13.34 17.19
N MET A 64 -11.23 12.40 16.66
CA MET A 64 -11.39 10.98 16.97
C MET A 64 -11.10 10.66 18.45
N ARG A 65 -10.08 11.30 19.03
CA ARG A 65 -9.78 11.14 20.47
C ARG A 65 -10.92 11.68 21.32
N GLU A 66 -11.47 12.82 20.95
CA GLU A 66 -12.60 13.41 21.65
C GLU A 66 -13.84 12.54 21.55
N LEU A 67 -14.16 11.95 20.39
CA LEU A 67 -15.27 10.99 20.27
C LEU A 67 -15.05 9.72 21.12
N LEU A 68 -13.82 9.19 21.16
CA LEU A 68 -13.52 7.95 21.88
C LEU A 68 -13.49 8.13 23.41
N TYR A 69 -13.02 9.30 23.87
CA TYR A 69 -12.87 9.62 25.29
C TYR A 69 -13.98 10.53 25.83
N ARG A 70 -14.92 11.00 25.00
CA ARG A 70 -16.16 11.58 25.48
C ARG A 70 -16.94 10.48 26.15
N LYS A 71 -17.02 10.64 27.47
CA LYS A 71 -17.75 9.80 28.39
C LYS A 71 -19.25 10.04 28.20
N ASP A 72 -19.78 9.63 27.06
CA ASP A 72 -21.23 9.47 26.84
C ASP A 72 -21.69 8.14 27.49
N SER A 73 -21.25 7.89 28.73
CA SER A 73 -21.70 6.79 29.59
C SER A 73 -22.18 7.32 30.92
#